data_AF-A0A3N5F1A3-F1
#
_entry.id   AF-A0A3N5F1A3-F1
#
_cell.length_a   1.000
_cell.length_b   1.000
_cell.length_c   1.000
_cell.angle_alpha   90.00
_cell.angle_beta   90.00
_cell.angle_gamma   90.00
#
_symmetry.space_group_name_H-M   'P 1'
#
loop_
_entity.id
_entity.type
_entity.pdbx_description
1 polymer ?
#
loop_
_entity_poly.entity_id
_entity_poly.type
_entity_poly.pdbx_seq_one_letter_code
_entity_poly.pdbx_strand_id
1 'polypeptide(L)'
;MKGRDREGAILEGLRGEPFESLFQALDMAVDHPTNRVVTALFRCAHDRGGPGGYGAIAALFTIHRKIDSPDDWTYRPLFLRIADMDPKVRRPAFKEACGILGVRPGTASPSSSTRLPSGSPSRRHRK
;
A
#
# COMPACT_ATOMS: atom_id res chain seq x y z
N MET A 1 -18.89 9.71 4.82
CA MET A 1 -18.89 8.78 3.68
C MET A 1 -18.93 7.35 4.20
N LYS A 2 -19.81 6.49 3.68
CA LYS A 2 -19.81 5.06 4.06
C LYS A 2 -18.51 4.42 3.53
N GLY A 3 -17.97 3.41 4.20
CA GLY A 3 -16.66 2.81 3.84
C GLY A 3 -16.54 2.35 2.37
N ARG A 4 -17.64 1.96 1.72
CA ARG A 4 -17.66 1.61 0.29
C ARG A 4 -17.46 2.81 -0.64
N ASP A 5 -17.94 3.99 -0.25
CA ASP A 5 -17.74 5.23 -1.03
C ASP A 5 -16.28 5.69 -0.91
N ARG A 6 -15.64 5.41 0.24
CA ARG A 6 -14.23 5.74 0.51
C ARG A 6 -13.28 4.89 -0.31
N GLU A 7 -13.46 3.56 -0.34
CA GLU A 7 -12.64 2.66 -1.18
C GLU A 7 -12.74 3.05 -2.67
N GLY A 8 -13.95 3.34 -3.16
CA GLY A 8 -14.16 3.78 -4.54
C GLY A 8 -13.39 5.05 -4.89
N ALA A 9 -13.46 6.07 -4.03
CA ALA A 9 -12.72 7.32 -4.21
C ALA A 9 -11.19 7.11 -4.26
N ILE A 10 -10.65 6.23 -3.40
CA ILE A 10 -9.23 5.88 -3.41
C ILE A 10 -8.84 5.21 -4.73
N LEU A 11 -9.60 4.21 -5.16
CA LEU A 11 -9.28 3.46 -6.38
C LEU A 11 -9.34 4.34 -7.63
N GLU A 12 -10.28 5.28 -7.71
CA GLU A 12 -10.35 6.24 -8.80
C GLU A 12 -9.22 7.27 -8.74
N GLY A 13 -8.90 7.82 -7.57
CA GLY A 13 -7.78 8.76 -7.44
C GLY A 13 -6.42 8.15 -7.77
N LEU A 14 -6.18 6.87 -7.43
CA LEU A 14 -4.95 6.15 -7.82
C LEU A 14 -4.80 5.96 -9.34
N ARG A 15 -5.91 5.95 -10.09
CA ARG A 15 -5.93 5.89 -11.56
C ARG A 15 -5.77 7.26 -12.21
N GLY A 16 -5.98 8.34 -11.46
CA GLY A 16 -5.96 9.70 -11.95
C GLY A 16 -4.57 10.22 -12.36
N GLU A 17 -4.59 11.35 -13.06
CA GLU A 17 -3.39 12.12 -13.38
C GLU A 17 -2.71 12.65 -12.11
N PRO A 18 -1.37 12.81 -12.14
CA PRO A 18 -0.59 13.12 -10.95
C PRO A 18 -0.76 14.60 -10.54
N PHE A 19 -1.79 14.91 -9.76
CA PHE A 19 -1.94 16.15 -8.99
C PHE A 19 -2.85 15.88 -7.77
N GLU A 20 -3.88 16.69 -7.51
CA GLU A 20 -4.64 16.67 -6.24
C GLU A 20 -5.30 15.32 -5.93
N SER A 21 -5.93 14.68 -6.93
CA SER A 21 -6.67 13.44 -6.70
C SER A 21 -5.77 12.26 -6.33
N LEU A 22 -4.54 12.23 -6.84
CA LEU A 22 -3.59 11.16 -6.56
C LEU A 22 -3.03 11.27 -5.14
N PHE A 23 -2.55 12.45 -4.74
CA PHE A 23 -2.00 12.63 -3.39
C PHE A 23 -3.06 12.42 -2.32
N GLN A 24 -4.26 12.96 -2.53
CA GLN A 24 -5.38 12.73 -1.62
C GLN A 24 -5.73 11.24 -1.52
N ALA A 25 -5.73 10.51 -2.65
CA ALA A 25 -5.99 9.07 -2.64
C ALA A 25 -4.89 8.27 -1.92
N LEU A 26 -3.63 8.68 -2.02
CA LEU A 26 -2.52 8.05 -1.32
C LEU A 26 -2.63 8.20 0.19
N ASP A 27 -2.94 9.40 0.69
CA ASP A 27 -3.16 9.63 2.13
C ASP A 27 -4.38 8.82 2.62
N MET A 28 -5.47 8.87 1.86
CA MET A 28 -6.67 8.08 2.18
C MET A 28 -6.42 6.57 2.15
N ALA A 29 -5.48 6.09 1.33
CA ALA A 29 -5.12 4.68 1.25
C ALA A 29 -4.36 4.19 2.49
N VAL A 30 -3.50 5.05 3.07
CA VAL A 30 -2.80 4.74 4.33
C VAL A 30 -3.81 4.57 5.48
N ASP A 31 -4.82 5.43 5.54
CA ASP A 31 -5.89 5.37 6.54
C ASP A 31 -6.88 4.21 6.32
N HIS A 32 -7.03 3.77 5.08
CA HIS A 32 -8.03 2.77 4.69
C HIS A 32 -7.45 1.66 3.80
N PRO A 33 -6.52 0.84 4.33
CA PRO A 33 -5.80 -0.16 3.54
C PRO A 33 -6.64 -1.43 3.39
N THR A 34 -7.65 -1.39 2.52
CA THR A 34 -8.34 -2.62 2.10
C THR A 34 -7.46 -3.44 1.16
N ASN A 35 -7.77 -4.73 1.00
CA ASN A 35 -7.05 -5.59 0.07
C ASN A 35 -7.02 -5.02 -1.36
N ARG A 36 -8.14 -4.42 -1.81
CA ARG A 36 -8.22 -3.82 -3.15
C ARG A 36 -7.36 -2.57 -3.28
N VAL A 37 -7.33 -1.73 -2.23
CA VAL A 37 -6.47 -0.53 -2.18
C VAL A 37 -5.00 -0.93 -2.21
N VAL A 38 -4.60 -1.90 -1.38
CA VAL A 38 -3.21 -2.40 -1.35
C VAL A 38 -2.80 -2.98 -2.71
N THR A 39 -3.67 -3.79 -3.34
CA THR A 39 -3.45 -4.29 -4.70
C THR A 39 -3.27 -3.15 -5.72
N ALA A 40 -4.08 -2.09 -5.61
CA ALA A 40 -3.98 -0.93 -6.50
C ALA A 40 -2.68 -0.14 -6.27
N LEU A 41 -2.24 0.01 -5.03
CA LEU A 41 -0.95 0.63 -4.70
C LEU A 41 0.23 -0.14 -5.29
N PHE A 42 0.23 -1.48 -5.17
CA PHE A 42 1.28 -2.30 -5.79
C PHE A 42 1.33 -2.14 -7.31
N ARG A 43 0.17 -2.07 -7.96
CA ARG A 43 0.10 -1.78 -9.41
C ARG A 43 0.62 -0.38 -9.73
N CYS A 44 0.19 0.62 -8.96
CA CYS A 44 0.64 2.00 -9.13
C CYS A 44 2.17 2.12 -9.01
N ALA A 45 2.77 1.52 -7.97
CA ALA A 45 4.21 1.52 -7.74
C ALA A 45 5.01 0.73 -8.81
N HIS A 46 4.42 -0.32 -9.40
CA HIS A 46 5.06 -1.09 -10.46
C HIS A 46 5.00 -0.38 -11.82
N ASP A 47 3.82 0.12 -12.18
CA ASP A 47 3.52 0.59 -13.52
C ASP A 47 3.90 2.05 -13.73
N ARG A 48 3.76 2.90 -12.69
CA ARG A 48 4.01 4.34 -12.78
C ARG A 48 5.39 4.70 -12.24
N GLY A 49 6.09 5.56 -12.98
CA GLY A 49 7.23 6.32 -12.44
C GLY A 49 6.76 7.59 -11.74
N GLY A 50 7.73 8.40 -11.31
CA GLY A 50 7.55 9.75 -10.82
C GLY A 50 6.80 9.81 -9.50
N PRO A 51 6.02 10.90 -9.28
CA PRO A 51 5.29 11.09 -8.03
C PRO A 51 4.32 9.96 -7.70
N GLY A 52 3.69 9.34 -8.71
CA GLY A 52 2.78 8.22 -8.49
C GLY A 52 3.49 6.95 -8.01
N GLY A 53 4.61 6.60 -8.63
CA GLY A 53 5.43 5.47 -8.19
C GLY A 53 6.00 5.68 -6.77
N TYR A 54 6.54 6.88 -6.52
CA TYR A 54 7.07 7.28 -5.21
C TYR A 54 6.01 7.20 -4.13
N GLY A 55 4.88 7.89 -4.34
CA GLY A 55 3.82 7.99 -3.34
C GLY A 55 3.20 6.63 -3.03
N ALA A 56 2.99 5.80 -4.06
CA ALA A 56 2.43 4.46 -3.87
C ALA A 56 3.34 3.55 -3.06
N ILE A 57 4.66 3.58 -3.29
CA ILE A 57 5.58 2.75 -2.50
C ILE A 57 5.75 3.27 -1.08
N ALA A 58 5.79 4.59 -0.88
CA ALA A 58 5.82 5.19 0.46
C ALA A 58 4.57 4.78 1.27
N ALA A 59 3.38 4.87 0.67
CA ALA A 59 2.13 4.43 1.29
C ALA A 59 2.17 2.93 1.68
N LEU A 60 2.70 2.06 0.81
CA LEU A 60 2.87 0.65 1.13
C LEU A 60 3.82 0.43 2.30
N PHE A 61 4.94 1.15 2.37
CA PHE A 61 5.88 1.03 3.49
C PHE A 61 5.24 1.48 4.81
N THR A 62 4.43 2.54 4.80
CA THR A 62 3.68 2.99 5.98
C THR A 62 2.63 1.95 6.40
N ILE A 63 1.82 1.45 5.46
CA ILE A 63 0.78 0.42 5.73
C ILE A 63 1.41 -0.85 6.34
N HIS A 64 2.58 -1.25 5.86
CA HIS A 64 3.31 -2.42 6.34
C HIS A 64 4.25 -2.13 7.52
N ARG A 65 4.19 -0.92 8.10
CA ARG A 65 4.99 -0.48 9.28
C ARG A 65 6.49 -0.67 9.08
N LYS A 66 6.98 -0.39 7.87
CA LYS A 66 8.42 -0.33 7.57
C LYS A 66 9.01 1.06 7.79
N ILE A 67 8.15 2.06 7.79
CA ILE A 67 8.42 3.45 8.15
C ILE A 67 7.26 3.95 8.99
N ASP A 68 7.52 4.89 9.89
CA ASP A 68 6.49 5.50 10.73
C ASP A 68 5.73 6.63 10.00
N SER A 69 6.35 7.23 8.99
CA SER A 69 5.81 8.32 8.18
C SER A 69 6.32 8.27 6.75
N PRO A 70 5.56 8.74 5.74
CA PRO A 70 6.05 8.96 4.37
C PRO A 70 7.29 9.88 4.27
N ASP A 71 7.53 10.69 5.30
CA ASP A 71 8.69 11.58 5.41
C ASP A 71 9.93 10.90 6.02
N ASP A 72 9.87 9.60 6.32
CA ASP A 72 11.02 8.84 6.77
C ASP A 72 12.00 8.63 5.59
N TRP A 73 13.24 9.10 5.76
CA TRP A 73 14.24 9.08 4.70
C TRP A 73 15.00 7.75 4.58
N THR A 74 14.75 6.79 5.47
CA THR A 74 15.46 5.51 5.54
C THR A 74 15.48 4.78 4.19
N TYR A 75 14.37 4.80 3.45
CA TYR A 75 14.24 4.13 2.15
C TYR A 75 14.14 5.11 0.97
N ARG A 76 14.43 6.39 1.17
CA ARG A 76 14.33 7.42 0.12
C ARG A 76 15.12 7.07 -1.15
N PRO A 77 16.36 6.53 -1.09
CA PRO A 77 17.07 6.10 -2.31
C PRO A 77 16.32 5.02 -3.09
N LEU A 78 15.66 4.09 -2.41
CA LEU A 78 14.85 3.06 -3.04
C LEU A 78 13.59 3.65 -3.68
N PHE A 79 12.90 4.55 -2.96
CA PHE A 79 11.70 5.22 -3.47
C PHE A 79 12.01 6.07 -4.71
N LEU A 80 13.16 6.75 -4.73
CA LEU A 80 13.60 7.51 -5.92
C LEU A 80 13.88 6.61 -7.12
N ARG A 81 14.47 5.42 -6.92
CA ARG A 81 14.65 4.43 -8.00
C ARG A 81 13.32 3.89 -8.51
N ILE A 82 12.30 3.78 -7.65
CA ILE A 82 10.94 3.41 -8.06
C ILE A 82 10.27 4.56 -8.80
N ALA A 83 10.56 5.80 -8.43
CA ALA A 83 10.10 7.00 -9.13
C ALA A 83 10.80 7.23 -10.48
N ASP A 84 11.79 6.42 -10.85
CA ASP A 84 12.47 6.56 -12.12
C ASP A 84 11.50 6.33 -13.30
N MET A 85 11.66 7.12 -14.36
CA MET A 85 10.87 6.97 -15.58
C MET A 85 11.26 5.72 -16.36
N ASP A 86 12.53 5.31 -16.30
CA ASP A 86 13.04 4.12 -16.97
C ASP A 86 12.56 2.85 -16.25
N PRO A 87 11.73 2.01 -16.91
CA PRO A 87 11.30 0.73 -16.36
C PRO A 87 12.46 -0.21 -16.00
N LYS A 88 13.63 -0.06 -16.62
CA LYS A 88 14.83 -0.85 -16.31
C LYS A 88 15.42 -0.52 -14.94
N VAL A 89 15.22 0.70 -14.44
CA VAL A 89 15.61 1.12 -13.08
C VAL A 89 14.48 0.81 -12.09
N ARG A 90 13.23 1.14 -12.47
CA ARG A 90 12.06 1.00 -11.60
C ARG A 90 11.73 -0.46 -11.26
N ARG A 91 11.71 -1.37 -12.25
CA ARG A 91 11.27 -2.77 -12.02
C ARG A 91 12.17 -3.54 -11.03
N PRO A 92 13.51 -3.48 -11.11
CA PRO A 92 14.37 -4.07 -10.09
C PRO A 92 14.17 -3.45 -8.71
N ALA A 93 14.01 -2.12 -8.63
CA ALA A 93 13.76 -1.43 -7.37
C ALA A 93 12.41 -1.84 -6.74
N PHE A 94 11.37 -2.00 -7.55
CA PHE A 94 10.09 -2.53 -7.09
C PHE A 94 10.21 -3.96 -6.55
N LYS A 95 11.00 -4.82 -7.23
CA LYS A 95 11.27 -6.19 -6.74
C LYS A 95 11.98 -6.20 -5.39
N GLU A 96 12.97 -5.32 -5.22
CA GLU A 96 13.68 -5.11 -3.96
C GLU A 96 12.71 -4.66 -2.85
N ALA A 97 11.84 -3.70 -3.15
CA ALA A 97 10.82 -3.23 -2.22
C ALA A 97 9.82 -4.33 -1.83
N CYS A 98 9.38 -5.18 -2.77
CA CYS A 98 8.57 -6.36 -2.44
C CYS A 98 9.28 -7.30 -1.46
N GLY A 99 10.59 -7.48 -1.62
CA GLY A 99 11.41 -8.26 -0.69
C GLY A 99 11.40 -7.71 0.74
N ILE A 100 11.56 -6.39 0.89
CA ILE A 100 11.51 -5.69 2.19
C ILE A 100 10.12 -5.82 2.84
N LEU A 101 9.08 -5.71 2.03
CA LEU A 101 7.68 -5.85 2.45
C LEU A 101 7.28 -7.30 2.76
N GLY A 102 8.11 -8.29 2.40
CA GLY A 102 7.79 -9.71 2.58
C GLY A 102 6.70 -10.23 1.65
N VAL A 103 6.45 -9.55 0.52
CA VAL A 103 5.45 -9.94 -0.48
C VAL A 103 6.12 -10.46 -1.74
N ARG A 104 5.47 -11.40 -2.45
CA ARG A 104 6.00 -11.86 -3.73
C ARG A 104 5.71 -10.83 -4.83
N PRO A 105 6.72 -10.42 -5.62
CA PRO A 105 6.51 -9.55 -6.77
C PRO A 105 5.58 -10.27 -7.76
N GLY A 106 4.47 -9.63 -8.13
CA GLY A 106 3.46 -10.21 -9.03
C GLY A 106 2.26 -10.86 -8.33
N THR A 107 2.29 -11.09 -7.02
CA THR A 107 1.10 -11.46 -6.25
C THR A 107 0.60 -10.24 -5.48
N ALA A 108 -0.09 -9.34 -6.18
CA ALA A 108 -0.85 -8.27 -5.54
C ALA A 108 -2.12 -8.82 -4.85
N SER A 109 -1.95 -9.88 -4.05
CA SER A 109 -2.98 -10.52 -3.25
C SER A 109 -2.45 -10.60 -1.82
N PRO A 110 -3.00 -9.84 -0.88
CA PRO A 110 -2.61 -9.96 0.51
C PRO A 110 -3.07 -11.33 1.00
N SER A 111 -2.11 -12.21 1.23
CA SER A 111 -2.37 -13.43 2.00
C SER A 111 -2.64 -12.99 3.43
N SER A 112 -3.93 -12.94 3.77
CA SER A 112 -4.44 -12.76 5.12
C SER A 112 -3.76 -13.75 6.06
N SER A 113 -2.76 -13.30 6.81
CA SER A 113 -2.23 -14.01 7.98
C SER A 113 -2.27 -13.11 9.19
N THR A 114 -3.47 -12.58 9.46
CA THR A 114 -3.85 -12.20 10.81
C THR A 114 -4.91 -13.19 11.25
N ARG A 115 -4.48 -14.25 11.96
CA ARG A 115 -5.38 -15.05 12.79
C ARG A 115 -5.96 -14.10 13.83
N LEU A 116 -7.20 -13.69 13.64
CA LEU A 116 -8.04 -13.25 14.73
C LEU A 116 -8.35 -14.48 15.59
N PRO A 117 -8.18 -14.45 16.92
CA PRO A 117 -8.73 -15.48 17.77
C PRO A 117 -10.25 -15.42 17.66
N SER A 118 -10.81 -16.47 17.06
CA SER A 118 -12.23 -16.81 17.12
C SER A 118 -12.62 -16.86 18.60
N GLY A 119 -13.39 -15.87 19.04
CA GLY A 119 -14.04 -15.93 20.33
C GLY A 119 -15.12 -16.99 20.32
N SER A 120 -15.34 -17.64 21.46
CA SER A 120 -16.71 -17.76 21.95
C SER A 120 -16.75 -17.94 23.47
N PRO A 121 -17.73 -17.30 24.14
CA PRO A 121 -17.96 -17.41 25.57
C PRO A 121 -18.80 -18.65 25.89
N SER A 122 -18.57 -19.27 27.05
CA SER A 122 -19.58 -20.16 27.64
C SER A 122 -19.55 -20.13 29.15
N ARG A 123 -20.61 -19.51 29.69
CA ARG A 123 -21.16 -19.63 31.04
C ARG A 123 -21.04 -21.06 31.60
N ARG A 124 -20.76 -21.16 32.91
CA ARG A 124 -21.62 -21.97 33.79
C ARG A 124 -21.53 -21.52 35.25
N HIS A 125 -22.71 -21.30 35.81
CA HIS A 125 -23.05 -21.11 37.21
C HIS A 125 -22.76 -22.34 38.08
N ARG A 126 -22.67 -22.09 39.40
CA ARG A 126 -22.88 -22.99 40.56
C ARG A 126 -21.78 -24.05 40.77
N LYS A 127 -21.32 -24.30 41.98
CA LYS A 127 -21.93 -24.16 43.31
C LYS A 127 -21.04 -23.41 44.29
#